data_AF-A0A9W9YWN4-F1
#
_entry.id   AF-A0A9W9YWN4-F1
#
_cell.length_a   1.000
_cell.length_b   1.000
_cell.length_c   1.000
_cell.angle_alpha   90.00
_cell.angle_beta   90.00
_cell.angle_gamma   90.00
#
_symmetry.space_group_name_H-M   'P 1'
#
loop_
_entity.id
_entity.type
_entity.pdbx_description
1 polymer ?
#
loop_
_entity_poly.entity_id
_entity_poly.type
_entity_poly.pdbx_seq_one_letter_code
_entity_poly.pdbx_strand_id
1 'polypeptide(L)'
;MLEFANEVLLWKQLSHVPEGGVIVVVAVQDEASKFFADSAIDALKRLGAKDPIKPEFRGSYAFVGYARVKKPSWITQQWRGGGQGPSEVSVKVPLTPNPFVDIHVRSEGCNDPGKTPNTCGIASIKVDGIDRSLHGRGHNVVIVDAKTGAVLEAKAFDTYGDDNAGNSLGSYLDSKNGRQIVLVAIQDEGSSKQAPAIDALKKKGATDPVVDFRGSFALVGYAGIENRPLWITQQRRNSGQGPSEISLRIPVIKTPFVDIHVRSEGCNDPGKTPNTCGIASIKVDGIDRSLHGRGHNVVIVDARTGAVLEAKAFDTYGDDNAGNSLGSYLDSKNGRQIVLVAVQDEGSSKQAPAIDALKKKGATDPVVDFRGSFALVGYAGIENRPLWITQQRRNSGQGPSEISLRIPITQGSSA
;
A
#
# COMPACT_ATOMS: atom_id res chain seq x y z
N MET A 1 18.06 13.91 1.28
CA MET A 1 19.06 14.86 1.78
C MET A 1 20.36 14.52 1.07
N LEU A 2 20.89 15.42 0.23
CA LEU A 2 22.22 15.26 -0.36
C LEU A 2 23.21 15.73 0.71
N GLU A 3 23.84 14.80 1.43
CA GLU A 3 24.97 15.12 2.30
C GLU A 3 26.24 15.10 1.47
N PHE A 4 26.92 16.24 1.39
CA PHE A 4 28.28 16.33 0.89
C PHE A 4 29.22 15.93 2.02
N ALA A 5 29.89 14.79 1.87
CA ALA A 5 30.83 14.28 2.87
C ALA A 5 32.17 15.02 2.75
N ASN A 6 32.43 15.95 3.67
CA ASN A 6 33.80 16.40 3.97
C ASN A 6 34.39 15.48 5.06
N GLU A 7 35.52 14.84 4.75
CA GLU A 7 36.46 14.17 5.67
C GLU A 7 35.92 13.15 6.71
N VAL A 8 34.81 12.47 6.44
CA VAL A 8 34.49 11.21 7.13
C VAL A 8 34.64 10.07 6.14
N LEU A 9 35.67 9.24 6.35
CA LEU A 9 36.05 8.08 5.53
C LEU A 9 34.84 7.43 4.85
N LEU A 10 34.78 7.47 3.51
CA LEU A 10 33.71 6.95 2.66
C LEU A 10 33.18 5.56 3.10
N TRP A 11 34.07 4.69 3.58
CA TRP A 11 33.69 3.38 4.09
C TRP A 11 32.74 3.44 5.29
N LYS A 12 32.86 4.44 6.19
CA LYS A 12 31.93 4.63 7.31
C LYS A 12 30.53 4.94 6.80
N GLN A 13 30.37 5.79 5.79
CA GLN A 13 29.05 6.09 5.26
C GLN A 13 28.46 4.89 4.52
N LEU A 14 29.25 4.22 3.67
CA LEU A 14 28.79 3.07 2.89
C LEU A 14 28.53 1.80 3.74
N SER A 15 29.28 1.60 4.82
CA SER A 15 29.09 0.48 5.74
C SER A 15 27.83 0.64 6.60
N HIS A 16 27.43 1.87 6.90
CA HIS A 16 26.22 2.17 7.66
C HIS A 16 24.96 2.27 6.80
N VAL A 17 25.06 2.14 5.47
CA VAL A 17 23.87 2.01 4.62
C VAL A 17 23.11 0.75 5.07
N PRO A 18 21.89 0.88 5.62
CA PRO A 18 21.15 -0.26 6.14
C PRO A 18 20.83 -1.24 5.00
N GLU A 19 20.81 -2.53 5.32
CA GLU A 19 20.27 -3.52 4.39
C GLU A 19 18.80 -3.20 4.13
N GLY A 20 18.42 -3.03 2.87
CA GLY A 20 17.07 -2.58 2.53
C GLY A 20 16.93 -2.06 1.11
N GLY A 21 15.75 -1.48 0.81
CA GLY A 21 15.41 -0.92 -0.50
C GLY A 21 16.14 0.37 -0.87
N VAL A 22 17.38 0.55 -0.42
CA VAL A 22 18.15 1.78 -0.60
C VAL A 22 18.94 1.72 -1.91
N ILE A 23 18.73 2.74 -2.75
CA ILE A 23 19.55 3.01 -3.93
C ILE A 23 20.69 3.93 -3.48
N VAL A 24 21.93 3.55 -3.77
CA VAL A 24 23.11 4.34 -3.41
C VAL A 24 23.74 4.87 -4.70
N VAL A 25 23.98 6.16 -4.76
CA VAL A 25 24.65 6.81 -5.91
C VAL A 25 25.99 7.35 -5.43
N VAL A 26 27.06 7.01 -6.14
CA VAL A 26 28.44 7.40 -5.80
C VAL A 26 29.08 8.04 -7.03
N ALA A 27 29.76 9.16 -6.81
CA ALA A 27 30.63 9.79 -7.80
C ALA A 27 31.93 10.24 -7.12
N VAL A 28 33.04 10.17 -7.85
CA VAL A 28 34.35 10.66 -7.38
C VAL A 28 34.54 12.11 -7.82
N GLN A 29 34.94 12.97 -6.88
CA GLN A 29 35.40 14.32 -7.16
C GLN A 29 36.93 14.38 -7.02
N ASP A 30 37.58 14.94 -8.03
CA ASP A 30 39.04 15.16 -8.12
C ASP A 30 39.94 13.92 -8.14
N GLU A 31 40.10 13.24 -7.00
CA GLU A 31 41.09 12.18 -6.82
C GLU A 31 40.64 11.25 -5.68
N ALA A 32 40.48 9.95 -5.96
CA ALA A 32 40.08 8.97 -4.95
C ALA A 32 41.13 7.87 -4.69
N SER A 33 42.15 7.72 -5.52
CA SER A 33 43.11 6.61 -5.47
C SER A 33 43.97 6.59 -4.20
N LYS A 34 44.25 7.76 -3.60
CA LYS A 34 45.19 7.86 -2.47
C LYS A 34 44.69 7.26 -1.16
N PHE A 35 43.38 7.29 -0.92
CA PHE A 35 42.76 6.81 0.33
C PHE A 35 41.63 5.79 0.09
N PHE A 36 41.61 5.17 -1.09
CA PHE A 36 40.66 4.13 -1.42
C PHE A 36 41.05 2.80 -0.73
N ALA A 37 40.60 2.64 0.51
CA ALA A 37 40.87 1.43 1.28
C ALA A 37 40.04 0.23 0.80
N ASP A 38 40.54 -0.98 1.06
CA ASP A 38 39.82 -2.24 0.77
C ASP A 38 38.42 -2.27 1.39
N SER A 39 38.22 -1.63 2.54
CA SER A 39 36.90 -1.50 3.19
C SER A 39 35.89 -0.70 2.35
N ALA A 40 36.32 0.29 1.57
CA ALA A 40 35.47 1.01 0.65
C ALA A 40 35.13 0.14 -0.58
N ILE A 41 36.09 -0.65 -1.06
CA ILE A 41 35.88 -1.63 -2.13
C ILE A 41 34.84 -2.67 -1.69
N ASP A 42 34.98 -3.23 -0.50
CA ASP A 42 34.05 -4.21 0.06
C ASP A 42 32.65 -3.63 0.23
N ALA A 43 32.54 -2.38 0.69
CA ALA A 43 31.26 -1.71 0.81
C ALA A 43 30.59 -1.48 -0.56
N LEU A 44 31.35 -1.11 -1.59
CA LEU A 44 30.84 -0.98 -2.96
C LEU A 44 30.45 -2.34 -3.55
N LYS A 45 31.24 -3.40 -3.33
CA LYS A 45 30.91 -4.77 -3.73
C LYS A 45 29.64 -5.26 -3.04
N ARG A 46 29.47 -4.96 -1.75
CA ARG A 46 28.22 -5.20 -1.01
C ARG A 46 27.03 -4.52 -1.66
N LEU A 47 27.20 -3.35 -2.29
CA LEU A 47 26.16 -2.63 -3.03
C LEU A 47 25.98 -3.10 -4.48
N GLY A 48 26.82 -4.03 -4.95
CA GLY A 48 26.75 -4.65 -6.27
C GLY A 48 27.75 -4.13 -7.30
N ALA A 49 28.74 -3.32 -6.89
CA ALA A 49 29.84 -2.96 -7.76
C ALA A 49 30.67 -4.20 -8.13
N LYS A 50 31.19 -4.21 -9.36
CA LYS A 50 32.02 -5.29 -9.92
C LYS A 50 33.44 -4.79 -10.16
N ASP A 51 34.40 -5.70 -10.13
CA ASP A 51 35.78 -5.35 -10.50
C ASP A 51 35.88 -4.99 -12.01
N PRO A 52 36.76 -4.04 -12.39
CA PRO A 52 37.67 -3.31 -11.50
C PRO A 52 36.97 -2.14 -10.77
N ILE A 53 37.20 -2.06 -9.45
CA ILE A 53 36.86 -0.90 -8.61
C ILE A 53 38.17 -0.24 -8.19
N LYS A 54 38.83 0.45 -9.13
CA LYS A 54 40.09 1.15 -8.87
C LYS A 54 40.07 2.52 -9.54
N PRO A 55 39.79 3.61 -8.81
CA PRO A 55 40.13 4.93 -9.32
C PRO A 55 41.66 4.97 -9.43
N GLU A 56 42.18 5.05 -10.64
CA GLU A 56 43.57 5.47 -10.88
C GLU A 56 43.74 6.93 -10.47
N PHE A 57 44.98 7.41 -10.35
CA PHE A 57 45.26 8.81 -10.05
C PHE A 57 44.52 9.72 -11.06
N ARG A 58 43.67 10.62 -10.54
CA ARG A 58 42.80 11.52 -11.33
C ARG A 58 41.77 10.82 -12.23
N GLY A 59 41.49 9.54 -11.99
CA GLY A 59 40.42 8.80 -12.67
C GLY A 59 39.03 9.15 -12.13
N SER A 60 38.00 9.04 -12.97
CA SER A 60 36.60 9.26 -12.59
C SER A 60 35.87 7.96 -12.34
N TYR A 61 34.94 7.95 -11.38
CA TYR A 61 34.07 6.81 -11.09
C TYR A 61 32.65 7.29 -10.82
N ALA A 62 31.67 6.62 -11.42
CA ALA A 62 30.25 6.84 -11.17
C ALA A 62 29.54 5.49 -11.01
N PHE A 63 28.68 5.38 -10.00
CA PHE A 63 28.05 4.12 -9.62
C PHE A 63 26.64 4.34 -9.08
N VAL A 64 25.72 3.47 -9.51
CA VAL A 64 24.40 3.33 -8.91
C VAL A 64 24.24 1.89 -8.42
N GLY A 65 24.23 1.73 -7.10
CA GLY A 65 24.15 0.47 -6.37
C GLY A 65 22.84 0.25 -5.63
N TYR A 66 22.68 -0.94 -5.07
CA TYR A 66 21.48 -1.31 -4.31
C TYR A 66 21.83 -2.13 -3.07
N ALA A 67 21.25 -1.76 -1.92
CA ALA A 67 21.61 -2.33 -0.62
C ALA A 67 20.96 -3.69 -0.30
N ARG A 68 20.10 -4.27 -1.16
CA ARG A 68 19.54 -5.61 -0.94
C ARG A 68 20.50 -6.72 -1.33
N VAL A 69 20.36 -7.88 -0.67
CA VAL A 69 21.09 -9.11 -1.00
C VAL A 69 20.94 -9.49 -2.48
N LYS A 70 19.71 -9.49 -3.02
CA LYS A 70 19.46 -9.75 -4.44
C LYS A 70 19.72 -8.50 -5.27
N LYS A 71 20.77 -8.55 -6.11
CA LYS A 71 21.19 -7.44 -6.97
C LYS A 71 20.31 -7.35 -8.22
N PRO A 72 19.62 -6.21 -8.44
CA PRO A 72 18.85 -6.00 -9.66
C PRO A 72 19.77 -5.76 -10.86
N SER A 73 19.26 -6.05 -12.05
CA SER A 73 20.01 -5.91 -13.32
C SER A 73 20.36 -4.46 -13.67
N TRP A 74 19.70 -3.48 -13.05
CA TRP A 74 19.92 -2.05 -13.33
C TRP A 74 21.14 -1.46 -12.62
N ILE A 75 21.79 -2.19 -11.69
CA ILE A 75 23.05 -1.73 -11.08
C ILE A 75 24.07 -1.45 -12.17
N THR A 76 24.62 -0.23 -12.17
CA THR A 76 25.49 0.26 -13.23
C THR A 76 26.66 0.98 -12.61
N GLN A 77 27.85 0.79 -13.17
CA GLN A 77 29.04 1.56 -12.86
C GLN A 77 29.78 1.94 -14.13
N GLN A 78 30.45 3.09 -14.10
CA GLN A 78 31.43 3.49 -15.10
C GLN A 78 32.68 4.02 -14.42
N TRP A 79 33.82 3.67 -15.00
CA TRP A 79 35.13 4.17 -14.62
C TRP A 79 35.88 4.64 -15.85
N ARG A 80 36.73 5.67 -15.70
CA ARG A 80 37.68 6.13 -16.72
C ARG A 80 39.00 6.53 -16.05
N GLY A 81 40.11 6.26 -16.74
CA GLY A 81 41.44 6.68 -16.31
C GLY A 81 41.63 8.21 -16.36
N GLY A 82 42.69 8.71 -15.73
CA GLY A 82 43.01 10.14 -15.74
C GLY A 82 43.10 10.70 -17.16
N GLY A 83 42.40 11.82 -17.42
CA GLY A 83 42.37 12.47 -18.74
C GLY A 83 41.47 11.81 -19.78
N GLN A 84 40.75 10.74 -19.45
CA GLN A 84 39.88 10.01 -20.39
C GLN A 84 38.41 10.50 -20.38
N GLY A 85 38.14 11.61 -19.70
CA GLY A 85 36.81 12.22 -19.58
C GLY A 85 36.02 11.74 -18.36
N PRO A 86 34.78 12.23 -18.18
CA PRO A 86 33.96 11.89 -17.02
C PRO A 86 33.38 10.47 -17.10
N SER A 87 33.13 9.90 -15.92
CA SER A 87 32.28 8.72 -15.75
C SER A 87 30.85 9.19 -15.52
N GLU A 88 29.92 8.73 -16.33
CA GLU A 88 28.50 9.06 -16.30
C GLU A 88 27.68 7.78 -16.35
N VAL A 89 26.69 7.68 -15.45
CA VAL A 89 25.73 6.57 -15.41
C VAL A 89 24.33 7.13 -15.39
N SER A 90 23.47 6.60 -16.25
CA SER A 90 22.04 6.94 -16.31
C SER A 90 21.23 5.66 -16.32
N VAL A 91 20.30 5.53 -15.37
CA VAL A 91 19.56 4.30 -15.13
C VAL A 91 18.10 4.60 -14.82
N LYS A 92 17.20 3.83 -15.43
CA LYS A 92 15.79 3.79 -15.04
C LYS A 92 15.62 2.74 -13.95
N VAL A 93 15.37 3.18 -12.73
CA VAL A 93 15.12 2.27 -11.60
C VAL A 93 13.61 1.98 -11.51
N PRO A 94 13.16 0.75 -11.75
CA PRO A 94 11.77 0.38 -11.50
C PRO A 94 11.54 0.38 -10.00
N LEU A 95 10.79 1.37 -9.51
CA LEU A 95 10.30 1.38 -8.14
C LEU A 95 9.12 0.41 -8.07
N THR A 96 9.40 -0.88 -7.84
CA THR A 96 8.35 -1.78 -7.35
C THR A 96 8.06 -1.43 -5.90
N PRO A 97 6.82 -1.05 -5.54
CA PRO A 97 6.43 -0.96 -4.14
C PRO A 97 6.73 -2.31 -3.49
N ASN A 98 7.54 -2.31 -2.44
CA ASN A 98 7.88 -3.53 -1.70
C ASN A 98 6.56 -4.16 -1.24
N PRO A 99 6.23 -5.43 -1.58
CA PRO A 99 4.97 -6.05 -1.18
C PRO A 99 4.90 -6.33 0.34
N PHE A 100 5.99 -6.03 1.05
CA PHE A 100 6.10 -6.13 2.49
C PHE A 100 6.75 -4.87 3.05
N VAL A 101 6.55 -4.62 4.32
CA VAL A 101 7.35 -3.70 5.13
C VAL A 101 8.08 -4.53 6.18
N ASP A 102 9.40 -4.34 6.26
CA ASP A 102 10.24 -5.02 7.24
C ASP A 102 10.26 -4.19 8.54
N ILE A 103 9.81 -4.78 9.64
CA ILE A 103 9.68 -4.14 10.95
C ILE A 103 10.65 -4.78 11.93
N HIS A 104 11.39 -3.95 12.65
CA HIS A 104 12.20 -4.35 13.80
C HIS A 104 11.92 -3.40 14.95
N VAL A 105 11.40 -3.93 16.06
CA VAL A 105 11.07 -3.17 17.26
C VAL A 105 11.91 -3.72 18.40
N ARG A 106 12.76 -2.89 19.00
CA ARG A 106 13.60 -3.25 20.13
C ARG A 106 13.42 -2.24 21.25
N SER A 107 13.16 -2.77 22.43
CA SER A 107 12.83 -2.06 23.66
C SER A 107 13.85 -2.43 24.71
N GLU A 108 14.45 -1.43 25.35
CA GLU A 108 15.58 -1.60 26.27
C GLU A 108 15.34 -0.82 27.58
N GLY A 109 15.30 -1.54 28.69
CA GLY A 109 15.39 -0.96 30.03
C GLY A 109 16.85 -0.71 30.44
N CYS A 110 17.09 0.25 31.34
CA CYS A 110 18.47 0.58 31.74
C CYS A 110 19.20 -0.59 32.45
N ASN A 111 18.45 -1.57 32.99
CA ASN A 111 19.00 -2.74 33.64
C ASN A 111 19.19 -3.95 32.71
N ASP A 112 18.78 -3.85 31.44
CA ASP A 112 18.75 -5.01 30.55
C ASP A 112 20.16 -5.51 30.17
N PRO A 113 20.41 -6.83 30.25
CA PRO A 113 21.62 -7.41 29.69
C PRO A 113 21.63 -7.25 28.18
N GLY A 114 22.78 -6.88 27.61
CA GLY A 114 22.92 -6.71 26.16
C GLY A 114 22.19 -5.48 25.59
N LYS A 115 21.77 -4.53 26.43
CA LYS A 115 21.38 -3.17 26.00
C LYS A 115 22.52 -2.47 25.27
N THR A 116 22.20 -1.37 24.59
CA THR A 116 23.20 -0.52 23.94
C THR A 116 24.33 -0.13 24.93
N PRO A 117 25.61 -0.42 24.63
CA PRO A 117 26.71 -0.18 25.57
C PRO A 117 26.81 1.29 26.00
N ASN A 118 27.12 1.52 27.28
CA ASN A 118 27.30 2.85 27.88
C ASN A 118 26.07 3.78 27.82
N THR A 119 24.86 3.22 27.70
CA THR A 119 23.60 3.99 27.78
C THR A 119 22.71 3.47 28.89
N CYS A 120 21.60 4.15 29.17
CA CYS A 120 20.49 3.60 29.97
C CYS A 120 19.45 2.89 29.10
N GLY A 121 19.89 2.12 28.11
CA GLY A 121 19.00 1.50 27.11
C GLY A 121 18.58 2.50 26.04
N ILE A 122 18.55 2.08 24.77
CA ILE A 122 18.07 2.85 23.64
C ILE A 122 17.01 2.03 22.92
N ALA A 123 15.79 2.55 22.84
CA ALA A 123 14.75 1.92 22.03
C ALA A 123 15.00 2.22 20.55
N SER A 124 14.84 1.21 19.69
CA SER A 124 14.93 1.36 18.24
C SER A 124 13.69 0.77 17.57
N ILE A 125 13.09 1.53 16.66
CA ILE A 125 11.95 1.08 15.85
C ILE A 125 12.33 1.29 14.39
N LYS A 126 12.78 0.23 13.74
CA LYS A 126 13.22 0.27 12.36
C LYS A 126 12.10 -0.15 11.42
N VAL A 127 11.91 0.65 10.37
CA VAL A 127 10.99 0.39 9.26
C VAL A 127 11.83 0.33 7.99
N ASP A 128 11.83 -0.82 7.32
CA ASP A 128 12.72 -1.17 6.21
C ASP A 128 14.20 -0.90 6.52
N GLY A 129 14.62 -1.26 7.75
CA GLY A 129 15.99 -1.12 8.23
C GLY A 129 16.39 0.28 8.69
N ILE A 130 15.52 1.28 8.51
CA ILE A 130 15.77 2.67 8.94
C ILE A 130 15.13 2.90 10.31
N ASP A 131 15.92 3.30 11.30
CA ASP A 131 15.40 3.67 12.62
C ASP A 131 14.55 4.94 12.55
N ARG A 132 13.35 4.87 13.12
CA ARG A 132 12.34 5.93 13.15
C ARG A 132 12.01 6.37 14.56
N SER A 133 12.62 5.77 15.57
CA SER A 133 12.47 6.20 16.96
C SER A 133 12.97 7.63 17.16
N LEU A 134 12.33 8.37 18.07
CA LEU A 134 12.84 9.67 18.53
C LEU A 134 13.82 9.53 19.71
N HIS A 135 14.03 8.31 20.20
CA HIS A 135 14.97 7.96 21.27
C HIS A 135 14.74 8.74 22.58
N GLY A 136 13.48 9.03 22.92
CA GLY A 136 13.12 9.62 24.22
C GLY A 136 12.95 8.54 25.28
N ARG A 137 13.20 8.86 26.56
CA ARG A 137 12.81 8.01 27.70
C ARG A 137 11.30 7.72 27.65
N GLY A 138 10.88 6.56 28.12
CA GLY A 138 9.48 6.13 28.10
C GLY A 138 9.06 5.47 26.77
N HIS A 139 7.80 5.61 26.39
CA HIS A 139 7.23 4.96 25.22
C HIS A 139 7.55 5.72 23.94
N ASN A 140 8.23 5.07 23.01
CA ASN A 140 8.43 5.52 21.64
C ASN A 140 7.43 4.80 20.74
N VAL A 141 6.74 5.54 19.88
CA VAL A 141 5.70 5.04 18.99
C VAL A 141 5.98 5.46 17.56
N VAL A 142 5.90 4.53 16.62
CA VAL A 142 5.97 4.80 15.18
C VAL A 142 4.71 4.25 14.52
N ILE A 143 4.07 5.06 13.68
CA ILE A 143 2.88 4.67 12.92
C ILE A 143 3.26 4.48 11.47
N VAL A 144 2.88 3.32 10.92
CA VAL A 144 3.13 2.94 9.53
C VAL A 144 1.80 2.72 8.83
N ASP A 145 1.65 3.26 7.62
CA ASP A 145 0.51 2.98 6.76
C ASP A 145 0.56 1.51 6.30
N ALA A 146 -0.45 0.72 6.69
CA ALA A 146 -0.46 -0.72 6.43
C ALA A 146 -0.72 -1.07 4.94
N LYS A 147 -1.05 -0.08 4.10
CA LYS A 147 -1.27 -0.25 2.65
C LYS A 147 0.00 -0.05 1.85
N THR A 148 0.83 0.92 2.25
CA THR A 148 1.99 1.40 1.49
C THR A 148 3.32 1.08 2.16
N GLY A 149 3.31 0.81 3.48
CA GLY A 149 4.53 0.70 4.28
C GLY A 149 5.16 2.04 4.62
N ALA A 150 4.53 3.17 4.24
CA ALA A 150 5.06 4.49 4.52
C ALA A 150 4.96 4.81 6.02
N VAL A 151 6.03 5.35 6.59
CA VAL A 151 6.02 5.91 7.95
C VAL A 151 5.21 7.20 7.93
N LEU A 152 4.15 7.25 8.74
CA LEU A 152 3.27 8.41 8.84
C LEU A 152 3.76 9.40 9.89
N GLU A 153 4.24 8.89 11.01
CA GLU A 153 4.60 9.70 12.18
C GLU A 153 5.42 8.88 13.19
N ALA A 154 6.21 9.58 13.99
CA ALA A 154 6.92 9.06 15.15
C ALA A 154 6.73 10.01 16.32
N LYS A 155 6.55 9.48 17.54
CA LYS A 155 6.44 10.24 18.79
C LYS A 155 7.12 9.51 19.93
N ALA A 156 7.62 10.28 20.90
CA ALA A 156 8.09 9.77 22.17
C ALA A 156 7.26 10.39 23.30
N PHE A 157 7.01 9.60 24.34
CA PHE A 157 6.24 9.98 25.51
C PHE A 157 7.05 9.57 26.74
N ASP A 158 7.52 10.56 27.51
CA ASP A 158 8.27 10.31 28.76
C ASP A 158 7.33 9.88 29.88
N THR A 159 6.81 8.64 29.77
CA THR A 159 5.89 8.03 30.74
C THR A 159 6.55 7.69 32.07
N TYR A 160 7.77 8.17 32.31
CA TYR A 160 8.40 8.19 33.62
C TYR A 160 8.43 9.60 34.21
N GLY A 161 8.99 10.57 33.47
CA GLY A 161 9.29 11.92 33.96
C GLY A 161 8.19 12.97 33.75
N ASP A 162 7.24 12.74 32.83
CA ASP A 162 6.14 13.67 32.55
C ASP A 162 4.80 13.10 33.06
N ASP A 163 4.19 13.81 34.01
CA ASP A 163 2.91 13.46 34.63
C ASP A 163 1.76 13.32 33.62
N ASN A 164 1.84 13.98 32.47
CA ASN A 164 0.82 13.94 31.43
C ASN A 164 1.13 12.98 30.28
N ALA A 165 2.32 12.36 30.27
CA ALA A 165 2.75 11.51 29.16
C ALA A 165 1.86 10.28 28.98
N GLY A 166 1.36 9.68 30.08
CA GLY A 166 0.42 8.56 30.03
C GLY A 166 -0.89 8.91 29.33
N ASN A 167 -1.50 10.04 29.71
CA ASN A 167 -2.73 10.55 29.08
C ASN A 167 -2.48 10.87 27.61
N SER A 168 -1.36 11.53 27.32
CA SER A 168 -0.98 11.93 25.96
C SER A 168 -0.75 10.72 25.05
N LEU A 169 -0.08 9.68 25.55
CA LEU A 169 0.10 8.41 24.83
C LEU A 169 -1.25 7.74 24.59
N GLY A 170 -2.11 7.66 25.60
CA GLY A 170 -3.45 7.07 25.49
C GLY A 170 -4.30 7.76 24.42
N SER A 171 -4.44 9.09 24.51
CA SER A 171 -5.17 9.89 23.50
C SER A 171 -4.54 9.78 22.12
N TYR A 172 -3.21 9.75 22.03
CA TYR A 172 -2.52 9.58 20.77
C TYR A 172 -2.85 8.24 20.11
N LEU A 173 -2.77 7.14 20.85
CA LEU A 173 -3.12 5.81 20.36
C LEU A 173 -4.60 5.72 19.99
N ASP A 174 -5.50 6.26 20.81
CA ASP A 174 -6.94 6.27 20.52
C ASP A 174 -7.29 7.07 19.26
N SER A 175 -6.53 8.11 18.93
CA SER A 175 -6.69 8.85 17.67
C SER A 175 -6.35 8.04 16.42
N LYS A 176 -5.60 6.93 16.56
CA LYS A 176 -5.19 6.07 15.43
C LYS A 176 -6.27 5.07 15.09
N ASN A 177 -6.67 5.05 13.83
CA ASN A 177 -7.76 4.23 13.32
C ASN A 177 -7.45 3.69 11.92
N GLY A 178 -8.31 2.78 11.45
CA GLY A 178 -8.18 2.21 10.11
C GLY A 178 -6.90 1.38 9.93
N ARG A 179 -6.26 1.52 8.77
CA ARG A 179 -5.20 0.61 8.29
C ARG A 179 -3.81 1.10 8.69
N GLN A 180 -3.56 1.18 9.99
CA GLN A 180 -2.28 1.65 10.52
C GLN A 180 -1.63 0.57 11.39
N ILE A 181 -0.35 0.30 11.16
CA ILE A 181 0.51 -0.51 12.01
C ILE A 181 1.02 0.41 13.13
N VAL A 182 0.90 -0.03 14.38
CA VAL A 182 1.32 0.73 15.56
C VAL A 182 2.50 0.02 16.19
N LEU A 183 3.68 0.63 16.12
CA LEU A 183 4.91 0.07 16.67
C LEU A 183 5.24 0.80 17.97
N VAL A 184 5.49 0.06 19.05
CA VAL A 184 5.80 0.65 20.36
C VAL A 184 7.04 0.00 20.95
N ALA A 185 7.97 0.80 21.46
CA ALA A 185 9.13 0.36 22.23
C ALA A 185 9.33 1.28 23.44
N ILE A 186 9.84 0.76 24.55
CA ILE A 186 10.17 1.52 25.75
C ILE A 186 11.69 1.71 25.81
N GLN A 187 12.11 2.92 26.15
CA GLN A 187 13.49 3.27 26.43
C GLN A 187 13.67 3.63 27.90
N ASP A 188 14.69 3.06 28.54
CA ASP A 188 15.07 3.28 29.94
C ASP A 188 14.00 2.87 30.95
N GLU A 189 12.92 3.64 31.05
CA GLU A 189 11.87 3.52 32.06
C GLU A 189 10.55 4.02 31.48
N GLY A 190 9.48 3.23 31.56
CA GLY A 190 8.15 3.65 31.13
C GLY A 190 7.01 3.33 32.10
N SER A 191 7.31 2.82 33.29
CA SER A 191 6.30 2.22 34.19
C SER A 191 5.52 3.22 35.04
N SER A 192 6.09 4.40 35.36
CA SER A 192 5.52 5.27 36.39
C SER A 192 4.15 5.87 36.02
N LYS A 193 4.00 6.34 34.78
CA LYS A 193 2.80 7.07 34.30
C LYS A 193 2.07 6.32 33.20
N GLN A 194 2.29 5.02 33.01
CA GLN A 194 1.70 4.23 31.91
C GLN A 194 0.19 3.98 32.03
N ALA A 195 -0.37 4.02 33.25
CA ALA A 195 -1.72 3.54 33.53
C ALA A 195 -2.82 4.09 32.59
N PRO A 196 -2.86 5.41 32.27
CA PRO A 196 -3.89 5.94 31.36
C PRO A 196 -3.80 5.42 29.92
N ALA A 197 -2.66 4.85 29.50
CA ALA A 197 -2.46 4.38 28.14
C ALA A 197 -2.77 2.88 27.95
N ILE A 198 -2.96 2.14 29.05
CA ILE A 198 -3.08 0.66 29.04
C ILE A 198 -4.24 0.20 28.17
N ASP A 199 -5.42 0.83 28.29
CA ASP A 199 -6.59 0.44 27.49
C ASP A 199 -6.40 0.78 26.01
N ALA A 200 -5.74 1.90 25.70
CA ALA A 200 -5.42 2.25 24.32
C ALA A 200 -4.43 1.25 23.69
N LEU A 201 -3.41 0.81 24.44
CA LEU A 201 -2.48 -0.26 24.02
C LEU A 201 -3.21 -1.58 23.77
N LYS A 202 -4.14 -1.98 24.65
CA LYS A 202 -4.99 -3.17 24.46
C LYS A 202 -5.86 -3.04 23.20
N LYS A 203 -6.44 -1.85 22.95
CA LYS A 203 -7.15 -1.58 21.69
C LYS A 203 -6.25 -1.74 20.46
N LYS A 204 -4.93 -1.58 20.56
CA LYS A 204 -3.98 -1.86 19.45
C LYS A 204 -3.49 -3.30 19.37
N GLY A 205 -3.99 -4.17 20.26
CA GLY A 205 -3.72 -5.60 20.24
C GLY A 205 -2.72 -6.07 21.30
N ALA A 206 -2.32 -5.20 22.23
CA ALA A 206 -1.52 -5.63 23.36
C ALA A 206 -2.33 -6.49 24.35
N THR A 207 -1.68 -7.50 24.92
CA THR A 207 -2.16 -8.33 26.01
C THR A 207 -1.33 -8.04 27.25
N ASP A 208 -1.94 -7.50 28.30
CA ASP A 208 -1.23 -7.15 29.55
C ASP A 208 0.02 -6.26 29.32
N PRO A 209 -0.13 -5.02 28.82
CA PRO A 209 1.00 -4.16 28.46
C PRO A 209 1.72 -3.49 29.64
N VAL A 210 1.37 -3.83 30.89
CA VAL A 210 1.95 -3.20 32.08
C VAL A 210 3.39 -3.67 32.28
N VAL A 211 4.34 -2.74 32.39
CA VAL A 211 5.74 -3.02 32.72
C VAL A 211 6.11 -2.62 34.15
N ASP A 212 7.09 -3.29 34.73
CA ASP A 212 7.73 -2.91 35.99
C ASP A 212 8.84 -1.85 35.77
N PHE A 213 9.44 -1.37 36.85
CA PHE A 213 10.49 -0.36 36.79
C PHE A 213 11.67 -0.82 35.92
N ARG A 214 11.92 -0.08 34.83
CA ARG A 214 12.92 -0.43 33.80
C ARG A 214 12.69 -1.78 33.12
N GLY A 215 11.45 -2.26 33.10
CA GLY A 215 11.05 -3.35 32.20
C GLY A 215 11.03 -2.90 30.74
N SER A 216 11.15 -3.85 29.82
CA SER A 216 11.04 -3.59 28.38
C SER A 216 9.74 -4.16 27.81
N PHE A 217 9.16 -3.42 26.88
CA PHE A 217 7.96 -3.79 26.13
C PHE A 217 8.09 -3.39 24.66
N ALA A 218 7.92 -4.35 23.76
CA ALA A 218 7.85 -4.16 22.32
C ALA A 218 6.48 -4.61 21.84
N LEU A 219 5.82 -3.81 21.00
CA LEU A 219 4.54 -4.13 20.38
C LEU A 219 4.59 -3.85 18.88
N VAL A 220 4.10 -4.81 18.10
CA VAL A 220 3.67 -4.61 16.73
C VAL A 220 2.16 -4.80 16.70
N GLY A 221 1.44 -3.68 16.80
CA GLY A 221 -0.01 -3.61 16.90
C GLY A 221 -0.70 -3.10 15.64
N TYR A 222 -2.03 -3.05 15.67
CA TYR A 222 -2.85 -2.58 14.56
C TYR A 222 -3.98 -1.66 15.04
N ALA A 223 -4.21 -0.56 14.33
CA ALA A 223 -5.19 0.45 14.73
C ALA A 223 -6.64 0.08 14.40
N GLY A 224 -6.86 -0.77 13.39
CA GLY A 224 -8.19 -1.20 12.97
C GLY A 224 -8.81 -2.22 13.92
N ILE A 225 -10.12 -2.10 14.13
CA ILE A 225 -10.87 -2.97 15.05
C ILE A 225 -11.48 -4.20 14.35
N GLU A 226 -11.79 -4.09 13.05
CA GLU A 226 -12.33 -5.18 12.23
C GLU A 226 -11.21 -5.94 11.53
N ASN A 227 -11.34 -7.26 11.41
CA ASN A 227 -10.41 -8.14 10.70
C ASN A 227 -8.94 -7.94 11.13
N ARG A 228 -8.70 -8.02 12.46
CA ARG A 228 -7.36 -7.82 13.02
C ARG A 228 -6.36 -8.81 12.40
N PRO A 229 -5.20 -8.32 11.92
CA PRO A 229 -4.19 -9.19 11.33
C PRO A 229 -3.60 -10.18 12.34
N LEU A 230 -3.27 -11.38 11.86
CA LEU A 230 -2.64 -12.43 12.68
C LEU A 230 -1.20 -12.12 13.10
N TRP A 231 -0.54 -11.16 12.46
CA TRP A 231 0.83 -10.78 12.77
C TRP A 231 0.97 -9.84 13.97
N ILE A 232 -0.15 -9.41 14.59
CA ILE A 232 -0.10 -8.63 15.83
C ILE A 232 0.65 -9.44 16.89
N THR A 233 1.70 -8.86 17.44
CA THR A 233 2.54 -9.54 18.42
C THR A 233 3.17 -8.56 19.38
N GLN A 234 3.57 -9.06 20.54
CA GLN A 234 4.27 -8.29 21.55
C GLN A 234 5.32 -9.15 22.25
N GLN A 235 6.31 -8.49 22.84
CA GLN A 235 7.21 -9.08 23.80
C GLN A 235 7.32 -8.14 25.00
N ARG A 236 7.32 -8.72 26.19
CA ARG A 236 7.50 -8.02 27.45
C ARG A 236 8.51 -8.77 28.30
N ARG A 237 9.38 -8.02 28.98
CA ARG A 237 10.36 -8.55 29.93
C ARG A 237 10.43 -7.63 31.14
N ASN A 238 10.54 -8.24 32.31
CA ASN A 238 10.75 -7.49 33.54
C ASN A 238 12.16 -6.90 33.57
N SER A 239 12.41 -6.01 34.53
CA SER A 239 13.72 -5.38 34.74
C SER A 239 14.86 -6.40 34.72
N GLY A 240 15.88 -6.17 33.88
CA GLY A 240 17.06 -7.03 33.78
C GLY A 240 16.83 -8.36 33.05
N GLN A 241 15.65 -8.58 32.47
CA GLN A 241 15.33 -9.74 31.63
C GLN A 241 15.16 -9.38 30.15
N GLY A 242 15.19 -8.07 29.83
CA GLY A 242 15.16 -7.61 28.45
C GLY A 242 16.50 -7.78 27.75
N PRO A 243 16.63 -7.26 26.52
CA PRO A 243 15.65 -6.45 25.79
C PRO A 243 14.42 -7.25 25.31
N SER A 244 13.33 -6.53 25.02
CA SER A 244 12.19 -7.07 24.27
C SER A 244 12.33 -6.73 22.79
N GLU A 245 12.26 -7.73 21.90
CA GLU A 245 12.65 -7.56 20.50
C GLU A 245 11.75 -8.35 19.55
N ILE A 246 11.18 -7.65 18.56
CA ILE A 246 10.29 -8.23 17.57
C ILE A 246 10.83 -7.91 16.17
N SER A 247 10.99 -8.94 15.34
CA SER A 247 11.28 -8.79 13.91
C SER A 247 10.15 -9.41 13.10
N LEU A 248 9.52 -8.64 12.22
CA LEU A 248 8.44 -9.11 11.36
C LEU A 248 8.59 -8.58 9.94
N ARG A 249 8.25 -9.42 8.97
CA ARG A 249 7.98 -9.01 7.59
C ARG A 249 6.47 -8.96 7.40
N ILE A 250 5.91 -7.75 7.39
CA ILE A 250 4.45 -7.56 7.32
C ILE A 250 4.06 -7.33 5.87
N PRO A 251 3.10 -8.10 5.30
CA PRO A 251 2.56 -7.79 3.98
C PRO A 251 1.91 -6.40 4.02
N VAL A 252 2.41 -5.46 3.21
CA VAL A 252 1.68 -4.21 2.99
C VAL A 252 0.54 -4.56 2.07
N ILE A 253 -0.68 -4.34 2.56
CA ILE A 253 -1.85 -4.77 1.82
C ILE A 253 -2.00 -3.80 0.66
N LYS A 254 -1.41 -4.13 -0.51
CA LYS A 254 -2.12 -3.85 -1.76
C LYS A 254 -3.47 -4.51 -1.54
N THR A 255 -4.51 -3.75 -1.23
CA THR A 255 -5.85 -4.23 -1.54
C THR A 255 -5.75 -4.53 -3.03
N PRO A 256 -5.76 -5.81 -3.43
CA PRO A 256 -5.85 -6.06 -4.84
C PRO A 256 -7.10 -5.29 -5.29
N PHE A 257 -7.00 -4.65 -6.44
CA PHE A 257 -8.10 -3.89 -6.98
C PHE A 257 -8.35 -4.41 -8.37
N VAL A 258 -9.60 -4.29 -8.79
CA VAL A 258 -9.97 -4.51 -10.18
C VAL A 258 -10.25 -3.14 -10.79
N ASP A 259 -9.58 -2.86 -11.91
CA ASP A 259 -9.79 -1.63 -12.68
C ASP A 259 -11.00 -1.85 -13.59
N ILE A 260 -12.05 -1.06 -13.36
CA ILE A 260 -13.32 -1.13 -14.08
C ILE A 260 -13.48 0.11 -14.94
N HIS A 261 -13.81 -0.11 -16.21
CA HIS A 261 -14.22 0.92 -17.14
C HIS A 261 -15.52 0.49 -17.83
N VAL A 262 -16.58 1.27 -17.66
CA VAL A 262 -17.89 1.00 -18.25
C VAL A 262 -18.27 2.19 -19.12
N ARG A 263 -18.43 1.97 -20.42
CA ARG A 263 -18.83 2.98 -21.39
C ARG A 263 -20.04 2.52 -22.18
N SER A 264 -21.06 3.36 -22.17
CA SER A 264 -22.33 3.16 -22.87
C SER A 264 -22.51 4.25 -23.92
N GLU A 265 -22.91 3.84 -25.13
CA GLU A 265 -23.07 4.71 -26.28
C GLU A 265 -24.45 4.48 -26.92
N GLY A 266 -25.27 5.52 -26.93
CA GLY A 266 -26.51 5.56 -27.72
C GLY A 266 -26.21 5.86 -29.19
N CYS A 267 -27.08 5.42 -30.12
CA CYS A 267 -26.80 5.59 -31.55
C CYS A 267 -26.69 7.06 -31.98
N ASN A 268 -27.30 7.99 -31.22
CA ASN A 268 -27.27 9.42 -31.52
C ASN A 268 -26.14 10.17 -30.80
N ASP A 269 -25.32 9.50 -29.98
CA ASP A 269 -24.34 10.17 -29.12
C ASP A 269 -23.18 10.78 -29.92
N PRO A 270 -22.79 12.03 -29.61
CA PRO A 270 -21.56 12.61 -30.15
C PRO A 270 -20.34 11.86 -29.60
N GLY A 271 -19.33 11.62 -30.44
CA GLY A 271 -18.11 10.93 -30.01
C GLY A 271 -18.29 9.44 -29.68
N LYS A 272 -19.41 8.82 -30.09
CA LYS A 272 -19.55 7.36 -30.14
C LYS A 272 -18.54 6.74 -31.11
N THR A 273 -18.40 5.42 -31.06
CA THR A 273 -17.58 4.67 -32.00
C THR A 273 -17.97 4.99 -33.45
N PRO A 274 -17.01 5.43 -34.32
CA PRO A 274 -17.32 5.82 -35.69
C PRO A 274 -17.96 4.69 -36.49
N ASN A 275 -18.92 5.03 -37.35
CA ASN A 275 -19.61 4.10 -38.26
C ASN A 275 -20.39 2.97 -37.57
N THR A 276 -20.77 3.14 -36.30
CA THR A 276 -21.66 2.20 -35.59
C THR A 276 -22.90 2.91 -35.04
N CYS A 277 -23.86 2.16 -34.50
CA CYS A 277 -24.91 2.73 -33.64
C CYS A 277 -24.48 2.77 -32.16
N GLY A 278 -23.22 3.13 -31.90
CA GLY A 278 -22.62 3.06 -30.57
C GLY A 278 -22.15 1.65 -30.21
N ILE A 279 -21.25 1.56 -29.24
CA ILE A 279 -20.77 0.31 -28.64
C ILE A 279 -20.91 0.38 -27.12
N ALA A 280 -21.41 -0.68 -26.49
CA ALA A 280 -21.22 -0.91 -25.06
C ALA A 280 -19.84 -1.54 -24.84
N SER A 281 -18.95 -0.87 -24.12
CA SER A 281 -17.62 -1.36 -23.74
C SER A 281 -17.54 -1.51 -22.22
N ILE A 282 -17.16 -2.70 -21.76
CA ILE A 282 -17.04 -3.00 -20.33
C ILE A 282 -15.69 -3.66 -20.11
N LYS A 283 -14.71 -2.88 -19.66
CA LYS A 283 -13.35 -3.36 -19.44
C LYS A 283 -13.12 -3.70 -17.97
N VAL A 284 -12.55 -4.88 -17.77
CA VAL A 284 -12.08 -5.37 -16.47
C VAL A 284 -10.58 -5.59 -16.60
N ASP A 285 -9.80 -4.83 -15.83
CA ASP A 285 -8.34 -4.72 -15.93
C ASP A 285 -7.86 -4.40 -17.36
N GLY A 286 -8.58 -3.47 -18.00
CA GLY A 286 -8.28 -3.00 -19.36
C GLY A 286 -8.71 -3.93 -20.49
N ILE A 287 -9.18 -5.15 -20.18
CA ILE A 287 -9.68 -6.12 -21.17
C ILE A 287 -11.18 -5.94 -21.33
N ASP A 288 -11.65 -5.66 -22.54
CA ASP A 288 -13.09 -5.57 -22.83
C ASP A 288 -13.75 -6.94 -22.74
N ARG A 289 -14.84 -7.01 -21.97
CA ARG A 289 -15.63 -8.20 -21.67
C ARG A 289 -17.06 -8.09 -22.16
N SER A 290 -17.45 -6.93 -22.72
CA SER A 290 -18.76 -6.75 -23.31
C SER A 290 -18.94 -7.64 -24.54
N LEU A 291 -20.17 -8.08 -24.80
CA LEU A 291 -20.51 -8.82 -26.02
C LEU A 291 -20.92 -7.91 -27.18
N HIS A 292 -20.98 -6.58 -26.94
CA HIS A 292 -21.28 -5.56 -27.95
C HIS A 292 -22.62 -5.76 -28.68
N GLY A 293 -23.64 -6.28 -27.99
CA GLY A 293 -24.99 -6.42 -28.53
C GLY A 293 -25.82 -5.15 -28.34
N ARG A 294 -26.82 -4.90 -29.18
CA ARG A 294 -27.83 -3.86 -28.94
C ARG A 294 -28.53 -4.11 -27.60
N GLY A 295 -28.93 -3.05 -26.90
CA GLY A 295 -29.58 -3.13 -25.59
C GLY A 295 -28.59 -3.18 -24.42
N HIS A 296 -28.95 -3.86 -23.35
CA HIS A 296 -28.17 -3.92 -22.12
C HIS A 296 -27.08 -5.01 -22.20
N ASN A 297 -25.82 -4.61 -22.06
CA ASN A 297 -24.69 -5.51 -21.90
C ASN A 297 -24.32 -5.57 -20.43
N VAL A 298 -24.12 -6.76 -19.89
CA VAL A 298 -23.88 -7.02 -18.47
C VAL A 298 -22.64 -7.89 -18.30
N VAL A 299 -21.72 -7.48 -17.42
CA VAL A 299 -20.56 -8.27 -17.00
C VAL A 299 -20.59 -8.45 -15.48
N ILE A 300 -20.39 -9.68 -15.02
CA ILE A 300 -20.35 -10.04 -13.60
C ILE A 300 -18.92 -10.33 -13.19
N VAL A 301 -18.46 -9.68 -12.12
CA VAL A 301 -17.11 -9.84 -11.57
C VAL A 301 -17.19 -10.31 -10.12
N ASP A 302 -16.40 -11.31 -9.75
CA ASP A 302 -16.25 -11.75 -8.37
C ASP A 302 -15.54 -10.66 -7.54
N ALA A 303 -16.22 -10.12 -6.52
CA ALA A 303 -15.72 -8.99 -5.75
C ALA A 303 -14.57 -9.37 -4.77
N ARG A 304 -14.22 -10.66 -4.64
CA ARG A 304 -13.11 -11.14 -3.81
C ARG A 304 -11.82 -11.28 -4.62
N THR A 305 -11.94 -11.70 -5.87
CA THR A 305 -10.81 -12.11 -6.73
C THR A 305 -10.62 -11.21 -7.94
N GLY A 306 -11.63 -10.42 -8.33
CA GLY A 306 -11.62 -9.64 -9.56
C GLY A 306 -11.84 -10.48 -10.82
N ALA A 307 -12.09 -11.79 -10.67
CA ALA A 307 -12.32 -12.68 -11.80
C ALA A 307 -13.65 -12.37 -12.48
N VAL A 308 -13.64 -12.29 -13.80
CA VAL A 308 -14.86 -12.19 -14.61
C VAL A 308 -15.56 -13.54 -14.57
N LEU A 309 -16.80 -13.56 -14.10
CA LEU A 309 -17.60 -14.77 -13.99
C LEU A 309 -18.39 -15.01 -15.27
N GLU A 310 -19.06 -13.96 -15.77
CA GLU A 310 -19.99 -14.06 -16.88
C GLU A 310 -20.09 -12.73 -17.65
N ALA A 311 -20.43 -12.81 -18.94
CA ALA A 311 -20.85 -11.67 -19.76
C ALA A 311 -22.09 -12.05 -20.59
N LYS A 312 -23.07 -11.15 -20.68
CA LYS A 312 -24.30 -11.33 -21.47
C LYS A 312 -24.74 -10.03 -22.11
N ALA A 313 -25.45 -10.13 -23.22
CA ALA A 313 -26.15 -9.02 -23.86
C ALA A 313 -27.64 -9.35 -23.97
N PHE A 314 -28.49 -8.34 -23.77
CA PHE A 314 -29.93 -8.44 -23.82
C PHE A 314 -30.47 -7.34 -24.74
N ASP A 315 -31.04 -7.74 -25.87
CA ASP A 315 -31.61 -6.81 -26.85
C ASP A 315 -32.96 -6.28 -26.37
N THR A 316 -32.93 -5.43 -25.34
CA THR A 316 -34.12 -4.80 -24.74
C THR A 316 -34.77 -3.74 -25.63
N TYR A 317 -34.40 -3.69 -26.92
CA TYR A 317 -35.13 -2.98 -27.95
C TYR A 317 -35.86 -3.94 -28.90
N GLY A 318 -35.13 -4.89 -29.48
CA GLY A 318 -35.61 -5.75 -30.57
C GLY A 318 -36.22 -7.08 -30.14
N ASP A 319 -35.99 -7.54 -28.91
CA ASP A 319 -36.56 -8.79 -28.39
C ASP A 319 -37.57 -8.52 -27.27
N ASP A 320 -38.81 -8.95 -27.50
CA ASP A 320 -39.93 -8.78 -26.57
C ASP A 320 -39.71 -9.46 -25.20
N ASN A 321 -38.86 -10.49 -25.14
CA ASN A 321 -38.55 -11.22 -23.91
C ASN A 321 -37.25 -10.75 -23.23
N ALA A 322 -36.46 -9.86 -23.86
CA ALA A 322 -35.17 -9.46 -23.34
C ALA A 322 -35.26 -8.74 -21.98
N GLY A 323 -36.32 -7.94 -21.76
CA GLY A 323 -36.57 -7.30 -20.46
C GLY A 323 -36.76 -8.30 -19.33
N ASN A 324 -37.63 -9.30 -19.54
CA ASN A 324 -37.87 -10.38 -18.57
C ASN A 324 -36.60 -11.20 -18.32
N SER A 325 -35.83 -11.46 -19.37
CA SER A 325 -34.59 -12.23 -19.32
C SER A 325 -33.50 -11.48 -18.55
N LEU A 326 -33.35 -10.17 -18.78
CA LEU A 326 -32.42 -9.31 -18.05
C LEU A 326 -32.81 -9.22 -16.57
N GLY A 327 -34.09 -8.97 -16.27
CA GLY A 327 -34.57 -8.91 -14.90
C GLY A 327 -34.30 -10.20 -14.13
N SER A 328 -34.70 -11.34 -14.70
CA SER A 328 -34.45 -12.68 -14.13
C SER A 328 -32.96 -12.95 -13.94
N TYR A 329 -32.13 -12.56 -14.91
CA TYR A 329 -30.68 -12.72 -14.85
C TYR A 329 -30.06 -11.93 -13.70
N LEU A 330 -30.46 -10.66 -13.53
CA LEU A 330 -29.95 -9.80 -12.46
C LEU A 330 -30.44 -10.29 -11.08
N ASP A 331 -31.70 -10.69 -10.96
CA ASP A 331 -32.24 -11.24 -9.70
C ASP A 331 -31.55 -12.55 -9.30
N SER A 332 -31.06 -13.34 -10.26
CA SER A 332 -30.28 -14.55 -9.96
C SER A 332 -28.87 -14.26 -9.40
N LYS A 333 -28.38 -13.01 -9.48
CA LYS A 333 -27.05 -12.62 -8.96
C LYS A 333 -27.15 -12.20 -7.51
N ASN A 334 -26.32 -12.79 -6.67
CA ASN A 334 -26.34 -12.58 -5.22
C ASN A 334 -24.92 -12.60 -4.63
N GLY A 335 -24.82 -12.29 -3.34
CA GLY A 335 -23.55 -12.32 -2.63
C GLY A 335 -22.55 -11.24 -3.10
N ARG A 336 -21.26 -11.59 -3.09
CA ARG A 336 -20.15 -10.66 -3.33
C ARG A 336 -19.79 -10.55 -4.81
N GLN A 337 -20.72 -10.04 -5.61
CA GLN A 337 -20.53 -9.85 -7.06
C GLN A 337 -20.69 -8.38 -7.46
N ILE A 338 -19.77 -7.87 -8.27
CA ILE A 338 -19.85 -6.57 -8.95
C ILE A 338 -20.67 -6.78 -10.23
N VAL A 339 -21.64 -5.91 -10.47
CA VAL A 339 -22.55 -5.97 -11.63
C VAL A 339 -22.30 -4.76 -12.50
N LEU A 340 -21.72 -4.96 -13.68
CA LEU A 340 -21.39 -3.89 -14.62
C LEU A 340 -22.43 -3.89 -15.74
N VAL A 341 -23.02 -2.74 -16.06
CA VAL A 341 -24.03 -2.62 -17.12
C VAL A 341 -23.70 -1.46 -18.03
N ALA A 342 -23.73 -1.68 -19.34
CA ALA A 342 -23.63 -0.64 -20.37
C ALA A 342 -24.68 -0.86 -21.45
N VAL A 343 -25.38 0.21 -21.84
CA VAL A 343 -26.35 0.17 -22.96
C VAL A 343 -25.66 0.51 -24.28
N GLN A 344 -26.03 -0.21 -25.34
CA GLN A 344 -25.61 0.05 -26.72
C GLN A 344 -26.82 0.35 -27.59
N ASP A 345 -26.72 1.37 -28.44
CA ASP A 345 -27.76 1.82 -29.38
C ASP A 345 -29.04 2.29 -28.70
N GLU A 346 -29.86 1.36 -28.21
CA GLU A 346 -31.20 1.56 -27.66
C GLU A 346 -31.46 0.46 -26.63
N GLY A 347 -31.85 0.83 -25.41
CA GLY A 347 -32.19 -0.14 -24.37
C GLY A 347 -33.55 0.05 -23.72
N SER A 348 -34.30 1.09 -24.09
CA SER A 348 -35.45 1.56 -23.31
C SER A 348 -36.79 0.90 -23.65
N SER A 349 -36.95 0.34 -24.86
CA SER A 349 -38.28 -0.09 -25.33
C SER A 349 -38.90 -1.24 -24.51
N LYS A 350 -38.09 -2.22 -24.12
CA LYS A 350 -38.54 -3.44 -23.41
C LYS A 350 -37.90 -3.58 -22.03
N GLN A 351 -37.28 -2.53 -21.48
CA GLN A 351 -36.56 -2.61 -20.19
C GLN A 351 -37.46 -2.75 -18.97
N ALA A 352 -38.76 -2.41 -19.07
CA ALA A 352 -39.62 -2.23 -17.90
C ALA A 352 -39.58 -3.41 -16.90
N PRO A 353 -39.60 -4.70 -17.34
CA PRO A 353 -39.50 -5.82 -16.40
C PRO A 353 -38.16 -5.95 -15.64
N ALA A 354 -37.11 -5.27 -16.11
CA ALA A 354 -35.77 -5.32 -15.49
C ALA A 354 -35.49 -4.17 -14.52
N ILE A 355 -36.33 -3.11 -14.49
CA ILE A 355 -36.08 -1.89 -13.71
C ILE A 355 -35.87 -2.19 -12.22
N ASP A 356 -36.75 -3.00 -11.62
CA ASP A 356 -36.63 -3.33 -10.20
C ASP A 356 -35.37 -4.15 -9.90
N ALA A 357 -34.98 -5.06 -10.80
CA ALA A 357 -33.76 -5.83 -10.67
C ALA A 357 -32.51 -4.93 -10.79
N LEU A 358 -32.51 -3.95 -11.71
CA LEU A 358 -31.45 -2.95 -11.83
C LEU A 358 -31.34 -2.09 -10.56
N LYS A 359 -32.48 -1.64 -10.00
CA LYS A 359 -32.52 -0.90 -8.72
C LYS A 359 -31.98 -1.74 -7.56
N LYS A 360 -32.33 -3.02 -7.51
CA LYS A 360 -31.72 -3.98 -6.58
C LYS A 360 -30.22 -4.13 -6.77
N LYS A 361 -29.61 -3.73 -7.90
CA LYS A 361 -28.13 -3.69 -8.05
C LYS A 361 -27.51 -2.32 -7.83
N GLY A 362 -28.32 -1.30 -7.52
CA GLY A 362 -27.86 0.04 -7.21
C GLY A 362 -28.20 1.10 -8.25
N ALA A 363 -28.97 0.75 -9.30
CA ALA A 363 -29.50 1.76 -10.21
C ALA A 363 -30.53 2.67 -9.50
N THR A 364 -30.63 3.90 -9.98
CA THR A 364 -31.62 4.89 -9.57
C THR A 364 -32.36 5.41 -10.78
N ASP A 365 -33.60 5.86 -10.60
CA ASP A 365 -34.37 6.46 -11.68
C ASP A 365 -33.76 7.79 -12.16
N PRO A 366 -33.92 8.13 -13.45
CA PRO A 366 -34.32 7.24 -14.55
C PRO A 366 -33.16 6.30 -14.97
N VAL A 367 -33.48 5.13 -15.55
CA VAL A 367 -32.47 4.17 -16.04
C VAL A 367 -31.97 4.54 -17.43
N VAL A 368 -32.75 4.32 -18.51
CA VAL A 368 -32.36 4.76 -19.86
C VAL A 368 -33.59 5.17 -20.67
N ASP A 369 -33.45 6.23 -21.46
CA ASP A 369 -34.49 6.70 -22.38
C ASP A 369 -34.17 6.23 -23.81
N PHE A 370 -35.08 6.48 -24.76
CA PHE A 370 -34.87 6.13 -26.16
C PHE A 370 -33.53 6.64 -26.68
N ARG A 371 -32.66 5.70 -27.07
CA ARG A 371 -31.28 5.95 -27.53
C ARG A 371 -30.40 6.76 -26.56
N GLY A 372 -30.75 6.80 -25.28
CA GLY A 372 -29.88 7.30 -24.23
C GLY A 372 -28.73 6.34 -23.94
N SER A 373 -27.69 6.82 -23.28
CA SER A 373 -26.64 5.98 -22.72
C SER A 373 -26.81 5.83 -21.21
N PHE A 374 -26.48 4.63 -20.71
CA PHE A 374 -26.56 4.25 -19.31
C PHE A 374 -25.42 3.30 -18.95
N ALA A 375 -24.61 3.70 -17.99
CA ALA A 375 -23.54 2.93 -17.39
C ALA A 375 -23.82 2.75 -15.90
N LEU A 376 -23.71 1.52 -15.39
CA LEU A 376 -23.85 1.19 -13.97
C LEU A 376 -22.67 0.34 -13.51
N VAL A 377 -22.11 0.71 -12.37
CA VAL A 377 -21.26 -0.15 -11.54
C VAL A 377 -22.02 -0.45 -10.26
N GLY A 378 -22.66 -1.61 -10.24
CA GLY A 378 -23.55 -2.08 -9.18
C GLY A 378 -22.99 -3.22 -8.34
N TYR A 379 -23.76 -3.66 -7.34
CA TYR A 379 -23.38 -4.74 -6.44
C TYR A 379 -24.57 -5.68 -6.18
N ALA A 380 -24.31 -6.98 -6.20
CA ALA A 380 -25.34 -8.00 -6.05
C ALA A 380 -25.82 -8.22 -4.61
N GLY A 381 -24.97 -7.92 -3.61
CA GLY A 381 -25.28 -8.11 -2.20
C GLY A 381 -26.26 -7.06 -1.65
N ILE A 382 -27.08 -7.49 -0.69
CA ILE A 382 -28.07 -6.64 -0.02
C ILE A 382 -27.56 -6.04 1.30
N GLU A 383 -26.64 -6.74 1.98
CA GLU A 383 -26.01 -6.27 3.21
C GLU A 383 -24.70 -5.54 2.92
N ASN A 384 -24.39 -4.51 3.73
CA ASN A 384 -23.12 -3.78 3.69
C ASN A 384 -22.74 -3.30 2.27
N ARG A 385 -23.69 -2.61 1.62
CA ARG A 385 -23.51 -2.14 0.24
C ARG A 385 -22.28 -1.23 0.12
N PRO A 386 -21.37 -1.50 -0.83
CA PRO A 386 -20.19 -0.67 -1.02
C PRO A 386 -20.51 0.76 -1.46
N LEU A 387 -19.71 1.72 -0.98
CA LEU A 387 -19.86 3.14 -1.33
C LEU A 387 -19.50 3.46 -2.80
N TRP A 388 -18.83 2.55 -3.50
CA TRP A 388 -18.42 2.76 -4.90
C TRP A 388 -19.53 2.45 -5.91
N ILE A 389 -20.71 2.00 -5.47
CA ILE A 389 -21.86 1.81 -6.36
C ILE A 389 -22.21 3.16 -7.00
N THR A 390 -22.23 3.20 -8.33
CA THR A 390 -22.47 4.45 -9.05
C THR A 390 -23.09 4.18 -10.42
N GLN A 391 -23.79 5.19 -10.93
CA GLN A 391 -24.33 5.17 -12.29
C GLN A 391 -24.08 6.50 -12.99
N GLN A 392 -24.02 6.45 -14.32
CA GLN A 392 -24.08 7.61 -15.18
C GLN A 392 -25.09 7.36 -16.28
N ARG A 393 -25.86 8.38 -16.59
CA ARG A 393 -26.86 8.37 -17.66
C ARG A 393 -26.81 9.68 -18.43
N ARG A 394 -27.11 9.60 -19.71
CA ARG A 394 -27.35 10.74 -20.60
C ARG A 394 -28.54 10.46 -21.51
N ASN A 395 -29.30 11.51 -21.84
CA ASN A 395 -30.34 11.41 -22.86
C ASN A 395 -29.70 11.21 -24.24
N SER A 396 -30.49 10.78 -25.23
CA SER A 396 -30.03 10.65 -26.62
C SER A 396 -29.31 11.91 -27.10
N GLY A 397 -28.10 11.74 -27.64
CA GLY A 397 -27.30 12.84 -28.18
C GLY A 397 -26.54 13.64 -27.12
N GLN A 398 -26.61 13.23 -25.86
CA GLN A 398 -25.87 13.84 -24.75
C GLN A 398 -24.85 12.88 -24.12
N GLY A 399 -24.82 11.62 -24.58
CA GLY A 399 -23.80 10.67 -24.18
C GLY A 399 -22.47 10.90 -24.90
N PRO A 400 -21.51 9.99 -24.70
CA PRO A 400 -21.59 8.71 -23.98
C PRO A 400 -21.69 8.86 -22.45
N SER A 401 -22.13 7.78 -21.79
CA SER A 401 -22.06 7.64 -20.32
C SER A 401 -20.86 6.75 -19.97
N GLU A 402 -20.01 7.19 -19.05
CA GLU A 402 -18.69 6.57 -18.84
C GLU A 402 -18.24 6.61 -17.38
N ILE A 403 -18.04 5.43 -16.79
CA ILE A 403 -17.58 5.27 -15.41
C ILE A 403 -16.22 4.59 -15.43
N SER A 404 -15.25 5.18 -14.73
CA SER A 404 -13.95 4.58 -14.43
C SER A 404 -13.77 4.47 -12.93
N LEU A 405 -13.60 3.25 -12.42
CA LEU A 405 -13.42 3.00 -11.00
C LEU A 405 -12.30 2.00 -10.75
N ARG A 406 -11.61 2.20 -9.62
CA ARG A 406 -10.69 1.22 -9.05
C ARG A 406 -11.35 0.61 -7.81
N ILE A 407 -11.84 -0.62 -7.93
CA ILE A 407 -12.63 -1.27 -6.88
C ILE A 407 -11.73 -2.16 -6.02
N PRO A 408 -11.66 -1.95 -4.69
CA PRO A 408 -10.92 -2.85 -3.81
C PRO A 408 -11.55 -4.25 -3.77
N ILE A 409 -10.76 -5.29 -4.01
CA ILE A 409 -11.15 -6.68 -3.82
C ILE A 409 -10.55 -7.21 -2.51
N THR A 410 -11.40 -7.68 -1.60
CA THR A 410 -10.98 -8.20 -0.30
C THR A 410 -10.82 -9.72 -0.40
N GLN A 411 -9.58 -10.20 -0.32
CA GLN A 411 -9.34 -11.63 -0.09
C GLN A 411 -9.80 -11.97 1.33
N GLY A 412 -11.04 -12.44 1.46
CA GLY A 412 -11.48 -13.10 2.68
C GLY A 412 -10.75 -14.43 2.80
N SER A 413 -10.13 -14.66 3.95
CA SER A 413 -9.72 -15.99 4.39
C SER A 413 -10.89 -16.95 4.21
N SER A 414 -10.66 -18.05 3.50
CA SER A 414 -11.57 -19.19 3.44
C SER A 414 -11.92 -19.61 4.87
N ALA A 415 -13.22 -19.64 5.17
CA ALA A 415 -13.77 -20.21 6.39
C ALA A 415 -13.55 -21.72 6.43
#